data_AF-A0A355DFV9-F1
#
_entry.id   AF-A0A355DFV9-F1
#
_cell.length_a   1.000
_cell.length_b   1.000
_cell.length_c   1.000
_cell.angle_alpha   90.00
_cell.angle_beta   90.00
_cell.angle_gamma   90.00
#
_symmetry.space_group_name_H-M   'P 1'
#
loop_
_entity.id
_entity.type
_entity.pdbx_description
1 polymer ?
#
loop_
_entity_poly.entity_id
_entity_poly.type
_entity_poly.pdbx_seq_one_letter_code
_entity_poly.pdbx_strand_id
1 'polypeptide(L)'
;GERTRQADGAHIEFLRGVQNPIGCKIGPTATAADLLAICRALDPDGRAGRLTFITRMGADRVIDLLPPLLSAVGDAGHQVVWACDPMHANTFTADNGRKTRHFDDVLAEVSGFFAAHRYVGTTPGGVHLELTGDDVTECLGGGAELAVDDLGDRYETMCDPRLNGSQSVDLAFRLAELFRDGTR
;
A
#
# COMPACT_ATOMS: atom_id res chain seq x y z
N GLY A 1 -2.86 6.53 10.33
CA GLY A 1 -2.42 5.17 9.95
C GLY A 1 -3.49 4.16 10.33
N GLU A 2 -3.30 2.87 10.05
CA GLU A 2 -4.38 1.86 10.19
C GLU A 2 -4.95 1.79 11.62
N ARG A 3 -4.10 1.90 12.63
CA ARG A 3 -4.49 1.79 14.04
C ARG A 3 -5.11 3.08 14.60
N THR A 4 -5.15 4.15 13.81
CA THR A 4 -5.49 5.51 14.25
C THR A 4 -6.42 6.24 13.28
N ARG A 5 -7.23 5.49 12.51
CA ARG A 5 -8.13 6.03 11.46
C ARG A 5 -9.60 6.06 11.84
N GLN A 6 -9.93 5.97 13.12
CA GLN A 6 -11.31 6.07 13.60
C GLN A 6 -11.88 7.42 13.17
N ALA A 7 -13.03 7.43 12.49
CA ALA A 7 -13.57 8.63 11.85
C ALA A 7 -13.90 9.77 12.85
N ASP A 8 -14.20 9.42 14.09
CA ASP A 8 -14.45 10.31 15.23
C ASP A 8 -13.22 10.45 16.16
N GLY A 9 -12.08 9.87 15.78
CA GLY A 9 -10.86 9.86 16.57
C GLY A 9 -10.02 11.13 16.43
N ALA A 10 -9.14 11.37 17.43
CA ALA A 10 -8.31 12.57 17.52
C ALA A 10 -7.41 12.82 16.29
N HIS A 11 -6.92 11.77 15.62
CA HIS A 11 -6.06 11.92 14.45
C HIS A 11 -6.85 12.45 13.23
N ILE A 12 -8.08 11.98 13.04
CA ILE A 12 -8.96 12.49 11.98
C ILE A 12 -9.36 13.92 12.30
N GLU A 13 -9.69 14.23 13.56
CA GLU A 13 -10.04 15.60 13.97
C GLU A 13 -8.88 16.57 13.75
N PHE A 14 -7.66 16.19 14.11
CA PHE A 14 -6.48 16.99 13.84
C PHE A 14 -6.31 17.26 12.33
N LEU A 15 -6.42 16.21 11.51
CA LEU A 15 -6.22 16.30 10.06
C LEU A 15 -7.36 17.03 9.33
N ARG A 16 -8.57 17.07 9.92
CA ARG A 16 -9.72 17.80 9.36
C ARG A 16 -9.45 19.29 9.18
N GLY A 17 -8.69 19.90 10.09
CA GLY A 17 -8.41 21.34 10.09
C GLY A 17 -7.21 21.78 9.23
N VAL A 18 -6.32 20.86 8.82
CA VAL A 18 -5.10 21.22 8.07
C VAL A 18 -5.34 21.27 6.57
N GLN A 19 -4.56 22.06 5.84
CA GLN A 19 -4.75 22.26 4.38
C GLN A 19 -3.86 21.34 3.51
N ASN A 20 -2.94 20.59 4.12
CA ASN A 20 -2.10 19.62 3.43
C ASN A 20 -2.94 18.54 2.70
N PRO A 21 -2.43 17.94 1.62
CA PRO A 21 -2.92 16.65 1.16
C PRO A 21 -2.75 15.60 2.26
N ILE A 22 -3.70 14.67 2.37
CA ILE A 22 -3.76 13.71 3.48
C ILE A 22 -3.72 12.29 2.93
N GLY A 23 -2.90 11.44 3.54
CA GLY A 23 -2.92 9.99 3.32
C GLY A 23 -3.58 9.26 4.48
N CYS A 24 -4.47 8.31 4.18
CA CYS A 24 -5.03 7.40 5.16
C CYS A 24 -4.75 5.95 4.77
N LYS A 25 -4.09 5.20 5.68
CA LYS A 25 -3.87 3.75 5.48
C LYS A 25 -5.20 3.02 5.58
N ILE A 26 -5.44 2.07 4.68
CA ILE A 26 -6.65 1.24 4.60
C ILE A 26 -6.23 -0.22 4.61
N GLY A 27 -6.44 -0.88 5.75
CA GLY A 27 -6.16 -2.30 5.94
C GLY A 27 -7.33 -3.22 5.58
N PRO A 28 -7.14 -4.54 5.72
CA PRO A 28 -8.05 -5.55 5.20
C PRO A 28 -9.30 -5.78 6.05
N THR A 29 -9.50 -5.01 7.11
CA THR A 29 -10.73 -4.98 7.91
C THR A 29 -11.56 -3.72 7.63
N ALA A 30 -11.10 -2.85 6.73
CA ALA A 30 -11.83 -1.64 6.37
C ALA A 30 -13.13 -1.98 5.62
N THR A 31 -14.17 -1.22 5.91
CA THR A 31 -15.46 -1.33 5.23
C THR A 31 -15.72 -0.11 4.35
N ALA A 32 -16.64 -0.24 3.38
CA ALA A 32 -17.10 0.92 2.60
C ALA A 32 -17.62 2.05 3.50
N ALA A 33 -18.32 1.72 4.59
CA ALA A 33 -18.82 2.69 5.54
C ALA A 33 -17.68 3.48 6.21
N ASP A 34 -16.57 2.83 6.58
CA ASP A 34 -15.39 3.48 7.13
C ASP A 34 -14.83 4.51 6.15
N LEU A 35 -14.63 4.12 4.88
CA LEU A 35 -14.03 4.99 3.87
C LEU A 35 -14.90 6.21 3.59
N LEU A 36 -16.22 6.01 3.45
CA LEU A 36 -17.15 7.12 3.24
C LEU A 36 -17.21 8.07 4.46
N ALA A 37 -17.09 7.54 5.68
CA ALA A 37 -16.97 8.37 6.87
C ALA A 37 -15.68 9.21 6.87
N ILE A 38 -14.55 8.61 6.48
CA ILE A 38 -13.27 9.32 6.36
C ILE A 38 -13.33 10.38 5.26
N CYS A 39 -13.93 10.10 4.10
CA CYS A 39 -14.12 11.09 3.04
C CYS A 39 -14.91 12.31 3.54
N ARG A 40 -16.06 12.09 4.20
CA ARG A 40 -16.87 13.18 4.78
C ARG A 40 -16.10 14.00 5.82
N ALA A 41 -15.18 13.37 6.56
CA ALA A 41 -14.41 14.05 7.59
C ALA A 41 -13.21 14.84 7.03
N LEU A 42 -12.47 14.28 6.06
CA LEU A 42 -11.18 14.83 5.61
C LEU A 42 -11.24 15.55 4.26
N ASP A 43 -12.25 15.27 3.45
CA ASP A 43 -12.50 15.86 2.14
C ASP A 43 -14.01 16.13 1.91
N PRO A 44 -14.66 16.96 2.77
CA PRO A 44 -16.09 17.23 2.68
C PRO A 44 -16.50 17.90 1.36
N ASP A 45 -15.58 18.61 0.72
CA ASP A 45 -15.81 19.35 -0.52
C ASP A 45 -15.46 18.52 -1.78
N GLY A 46 -15.01 17.27 -1.62
CA GLY A 46 -14.65 16.38 -2.73
C GLY A 46 -13.52 16.92 -3.62
N ARG A 47 -12.51 17.58 -3.05
CA ARG A 47 -11.42 18.19 -3.80
C ARG A 47 -10.47 17.13 -4.32
N ALA A 48 -10.40 16.96 -5.63
CA ALA A 48 -9.47 16.04 -6.28
C ALA A 48 -8.03 16.16 -5.72
N GLY A 49 -7.46 15.04 -5.31
CA GLY A 49 -6.09 14.98 -4.77
C GLY A 49 -5.95 15.41 -3.31
N ARG A 50 -7.02 15.85 -2.63
CA ARG A 50 -6.99 16.16 -1.19
C ARG A 50 -6.72 14.92 -0.35
N LEU A 51 -7.40 13.82 -0.64
CA LEU A 51 -7.34 12.59 0.13
C LEU A 51 -6.74 11.45 -0.71
N THR A 52 -5.76 10.76 -0.13
CA THR A 52 -5.18 9.52 -0.67
C THR A 52 -5.53 8.35 0.24
N PHE A 53 -6.21 7.33 -0.30
CA PHE A 53 -6.34 6.05 0.37
C PHE A 53 -5.16 5.16 0.01
N ILE A 54 -4.42 4.71 1.03
CA ILE A 54 -3.22 3.91 0.92
C ILE A 54 -3.54 2.49 1.37
N THR A 55 -3.85 1.59 0.44
CA THR A 55 -4.34 0.23 0.72
C THR A 55 -3.19 -0.71 1.06
N ARG A 56 -3.34 -1.49 2.12
CA ARG A 56 -2.37 -2.51 2.58
C ARG A 56 -3.11 -3.79 2.98
N MET A 57 -3.56 -4.53 1.97
CA MET A 57 -4.49 -5.64 2.11
C MET A 57 -3.79 -6.98 2.31
N GLY A 58 -2.58 -7.12 1.74
CA GLY A 58 -1.88 -8.40 1.60
C GLY A 58 -2.09 -8.99 0.21
N ALA A 59 -1.07 -9.68 -0.30
CA ALA A 59 -1.04 -10.28 -1.63
C ALA A 59 -2.19 -11.26 -1.88
N ASP A 60 -2.56 -12.02 -0.86
CA ASP A 60 -3.59 -13.06 -0.87
C ASP A 60 -5.02 -12.51 -0.81
N ARG A 61 -5.20 -11.23 -0.44
CA ARG A 61 -6.52 -10.65 -0.12
C ARG A 61 -6.90 -9.46 -0.96
N VAL A 62 -5.94 -8.79 -1.61
CA VAL A 62 -6.19 -7.52 -2.32
C VAL A 62 -7.25 -7.66 -3.42
N ILE A 63 -7.25 -8.76 -4.17
CA ILE A 63 -8.17 -8.97 -5.30
C ILE A 63 -9.61 -9.11 -4.83
N ASP A 64 -9.83 -9.70 -3.65
CA ASP A 64 -11.17 -9.92 -3.12
C ASP A 64 -11.69 -8.70 -2.34
N LEU A 65 -10.81 -8.06 -1.56
CA LEU A 65 -11.22 -7.02 -0.61
C LEU A 65 -11.25 -5.61 -1.19
N LEU A 66 -10.41 -5.31 -2.17
CA LEU A 66 -10.29 -3.96 -2.70
C LEU A 66 -11.45 -3.54 -3.62
N PRO A 67 -11.93 -4.36 -4.58
CA PRO A 67 -12.99 -3.96 -5.51
C PRO A 67 -14.24 -3.34 -4.87
N PRO A 68 -14.86 -3.93 -3.81
CA PRO A 68 -16.06 -3.32 -3.21
C PRO A 68 -15.79 -1.95 -2.58
N LEU A 69 -14.57 -1.69 -2.11
CA LEU A 69 -14.17 -0.39 -1.56
C LEU A 69 -14.00 0.66 -2.67
N LEU A 70 -13.39 0.26 -3.80
CA LEU A 70 -13.24 1.12 -4.97
C LEU A 70 -14.61 1.57 -5.50
N SER A 71 -15.53 0.61 -5.70
CA SER A 71 -16.89 0.89 -6.18
C SER A 71 -17.62 1.84 -5.24
N ALA A 72 -17.64 1.56 -3.93
CA ALA A 72 -18.40 2.38 -2.98
C ALA A 72 -17.93 3.84 -2.92
N VAL A 73 -16.62 4.09 -2.99
CA VAL A 73 -16.07 5.46 -2.98
C VAL A 73 -16.35 6.17 -4.31
N GLY A 74 -16.22 5.46 -5.43
CA GLY A 74 -16.54 5.97 -6.77
C GLY A 74 -18.03 6.32 -6.92
N ASP A 75 -18.92 5.43 -6.50
CA ASP A 75 -20.38 5.62 -6.54
C ASP A 75 -20.83 6.79 -5.67
N ALA A 76 -20.12 7.06 -4.58
CA ALA A 76 -20.34 8.22 -3.72
C ALA A 76 -19.77 9.54 -4.29
N GLY A 77 -19.07 9.50 -5.43
CA GLY A 77 -18.55 10.68 -6.13
C GLY A 77 -17.27 11.28 -5.54
N HIS A 78 -16.58 10.57 -4.64
CA HIS A 78 -15.36 11.07 -4.02
C HIS A 78 -14.14 10.90 -4.94
N GLN A 79 -13.39 11.98 -5.17
CA GLN A 79 -12.22 12.01 -6.06
C GLN A 79 -10.90 11.78 -5.32
N VAL A 80 -10.80 10.63 -4.64
CA VAL A 80 -9.58 10.25 -3.91
C VAL A 80 -8.49 9.73 -4.83
N VAL A 81 -7.24 9.83 -4.39
CA VAL A 81 -6.12 9.10 -4.98
C VAL A 81 -6.03 7.72 -4.32
N TRP A 82 -5.83 6.67 -5.11
CA TRP A 82 -5.59 5.32 -4.60
C TRP A 82 -4.10 4.98 -4.72
N ALA A 83 -3.48 4.56 -3.63
CA ALA A 83 -2.10 4.11 -3.62
C ALA A 83 -1.99 2.73 -2.96
N CYS A 84 -1.13 1.87 -3.50
CA CYS A 84 -0.84 0.55 -2.91
C CYS A 84 0.36 0.63 -1.95
N ASP A 85 0.19 0.17 -0.73
CA ASP A 85 1.26 -0.14 0.23
C ASP A 85 1.39 -1.67 0.33
N PRO A 86 2.22 -2.28 -0.53
CA PRO A 86 2.40 -3.73 -0.59
C PRO A 86 3.35 -4.25 0.50
N MET A 87 3.73 -3.43 1.47
CA MET A 87 4.78 -3.75 2.43
C MET A 87 4.20 -4.25 3.74
N HIS A 88 3.31 -3.44 4.33
CA HIS A 88 2.91 -3.59 5.72
C HIS A 88 1.98 -4.78 6.00
N ALA A 89 1.34 -5.36 5.00
CA ALA A 89 0.47 -6.52 5.16
C ALA A 89 1.17 -7.85 4.83
N ASN A 90 2.29 -7.81 4.10
CA ASN A 90 3.07 -8.99 3.69
C ASN A 90 4.27 -9.26 4.62
N THR A 91 4.23 -8.72 5.85
CA THR A 91 5.31 -8.93 6.83
C THR A 91 5.04 -10.20 7.63
N PHE A 92 6.04 -11.07 7.72
CA PHE A 92 6.01 -12.27 8.56
C PHE A 92 7.32 -12.38 9.34
N THR A 93 7.37 -13.31 10.31
CA THR A 93 8.58 -13.61 11.09
C THR A 93 9.16 -14.91 10.56
N ALA A 94 10.41 -14.87 10.08
CA ALA A 94 11.14 -16.04 9.61
C ALA A 94 11.62 -16.93 10.78
N ASP A 95 12.08 -18.14 10.47
CA ASP A 95 12.51 -19.13 11.47
C ASP A 95 13.68 -18.67 12.33
N ASN A 96 14.51 -17.75 11.82
CA ASN A 96 15.59 -17.11 12.58
C ASN A 96 15.12 -15.96 13.50
N GLY A 97 13.81 -15.74 13.61
CA GLY A 97 13.19 -14.73 14.47
C GLY A 97 13.15 -13.31 13.90
N ARG A 98 13.72 -13.08 12.71
CA ARG A 98 13.68 -11.77 12.04
C ARG A 98 12.36 -11.56 11.33
N LYS A 99 11.84 -10.34 11.38
CA LYS A 99 10.75 -9.92 10.49
C LYS A 99 11.31 -9.78 9.09
N THR A 100 10.58 -10.27 8.10
CA THR A 100 10.93 -10.10 6.69
C THR A 100 9.67 -10.07 5.83
N ARG A 101 9.86 -9.87 4.54
CA ARG A 101 8.83 -9.83 3.50
C ARG A 101 9.39 -10.57 2.29
N HIS A 102 8.55 -11.32 1.59
CA HIS A 102 8.93 -11.86 0.28
C HIS A 102 8.70 -10.78 -0.78
N PHE A 103 9.71 -10.55 -1.63
CA PHE A 103 9.60 -9.64 -2.76
C PHE A 103 8.47 -10.03 -3.72
N ASP A 104 8.22 -11.33 -3.90
CA ASP A 104 7.14 -11.84 -4.74
C ASP A 104 5.75 -11.48 -4.20
N ASP A 105 5.56 -11.51 -2.87
CA ASP A 105 4.31 -11.09 -2.24
C ASP A 105 4.09 -9.58 -2.41
N VAL A 106 5.17 -8.79 -2.29
CA VAL A 106 5.14 -7.34 -2.57
C VAL A 106 4.67 -7.09 -4.01
N LEU A 107 5.25 -7.81 -4.99
CA LEU A 107 4.85 -7.71 -6.40
C LEU A 107 3.42 -8.20 -6.65
N ALA A 108 3.02 -9.27 -6.00
CA ALA A 108 1.69 -9.85 -6.13
C ALA A 108 0.60 -8.90 -5.62
N GLU A 109 0.82 -8.23 -4.48
CA GLU A 109 -0.14 -7.23 -3.98
C GLU A 109 -0.26 -6.03 -4.92
N VAL A 110 0.86 -5.53 -5.45
CA VAL A 110 0.85 -4.46 -6.47
C VAL A 110 0.08 -4.91 -7.72
N SER A 111 0.37 -6.11 -8.23
CA SER A 111 -0.31 -6.65 -9.41
C SER A 111 -1.81 -6.81 -9.19
N GLY A 112 -2.21 -7.31 -8.01
CA GLY A 112 -3.60 -7.45 -7.60
C GLY A 112 -4.30 -6.11 -7.42
N PHE A 113 -3.61 -5.08 -6.90
CA PHE A 113 -4.12 -3.72 -6.82
C PHE A 113 -4.46 -3.15 -8.21
N PHE A 114 -3.55 -3.29 -9.18
CA PHE A 114 -3.82 -2.87 -10.57
C PHE A 114 -4.96 -3.69 -11.20
N ALA A 115 -5.03 -5.00 -10.94
CA ALA A 115 -6.11 -5.85 -11.44
C ALA A 115 -7.48 -5.43 -10.87
N ALA A 116 -7.57 -5.13 -9.57
CA ALA A 116 -8.78 -4.63 -8.93
C ALA A 116 -9.24 -3.30 -9.54
N HIS A 117 -8.30 -2.37 -9.79
CA HIS A 117 -8.60 -1.11 -10.46
C HIS A 117 -9.15 -1.31 -11.88
N ARG A 118 -8.52 -2.18 -12.68
CA ARG A 118 -9.02 -2.53 -14.02
C ARG A 118 -10.41 -3.17 -13.97
N TYR A 119 -10.63 -4.08 -13.03
CA TYR A 119 -11.91 -4.78 -12.86
C TYR A 119 -13.05 -3.79 -12.56
N VAL A 120 -12.82 -2.82 -11.67
CA VAL A 120 -13.84 -1.82 -11.31
C VAL A 120 -13.92 -0.67 -12.33
N GLY A 121 -12.87 -0.44 -13.13
CA GLY A 121 -12.78 0.70 -14.05
C GLY A 121 -12.33 1.99 -13.38
N THR A 122 -11.47 1.90 -12.36
CA THR A 122 -10.89 3.04 -11.63
C THR A 122 -9.39 3.20 -11.91
N THR A 123 -8.80 4.34 -11.53
CA THR A 123 -7.38 4.63 -11.79
C THR A 123 -6.48 4.21 -10.62
N PRO A 124 -5.46 3.35 -10.84
CA PRO A 124 -4.41 3.09 -9.86
C PRO A 124 -3.48 4.32 -9.77
N GLY A 125 -3.51 5.04 -8.65
CA GLY A 125 -2.84 6.35 -8.50
C GLY A 125 -1.38 6.30 -8.09
N GLY A 126 -0.87 5.17 -7.58
CA GLY A 126 0.55 5.02 -7.24
C GLY A 126 0.85 3.93 -6.22
N VAL A 127 2.06 3.98 -5.66
CA VAL A 127 2.55 3.07 -4.62
C VAL A 127 3.18 3.83 -3.45
N HIS A 128 3.23 3.19 -2.29
CA HIS A 128 3.85 3.67 -1.06
C HIS A 128 4.75 2.58 -0.49
N LEU A 129 6.07 2.77 -0.57
CA LEU A 129 7.07 1.74 -0.32
C LEU A 129 7.98 2.09 0.84
N GLU A 130 8.55 1.06 1.47
CA GLU A 130 9.66 1.19 2.41
C GLU A 130 10.92 0.65 1.73
N LEU A 131 11.87 1.53 1.42
CA LEU A 131 13.07 1.17 0.69
C LEU A 131 14.30 1.94 1.20
N THR A 132 15.48 1.42 0.89
CA THR A 132 16.75 2.12 1.03
C THR A 132 17.61 1.91 -0.22
N GLY A 133 18.50 2.86 -0.52
CA GLY A 133 19.50 2.72 -1.58
C GLY A 133 20.67 1.81 -1.19
N ASP A 134 20.75 1.44 0.09
CA ASP A 134 21.78 0.55 0.61
C ASP A 134 21.54 -0.91 0.19
N ASP A 135 22.63 -1.66 0.10
CA ASP A 135 22.62 -3.10 -0.19
C ASP A 135 22.37 -3.91 1.09
N VAL A 136 21.16 -3.78 1.64
CA VAL A 136 20.70 -4.48 2.85
C VAL A 136 20.05 -5.82 2.54
N THR A 137 20.04 -6.71 3.54
CA THR A 137 19.45 -8.05 3.47
C THR A 137 18.23 -8.12 4.38
N GLU A 138 17.18 -7.38 4.04
CA GLU A 138 15.99 -7.20 4.88
C GLU A 138 14.74 -7.90 4.33
N CYS A 139 14.54 -7.88 3.01
CA CYS A 139 13.47 -8.61 2.30
C CYS A 139 14.05 -9.79 1.50
N LEU A 140 13.31 -10.90 1.47
CA LEU A 140 13.68 -12.12 0.76
C LEU A 140 13.38 -12.02 -0.75
N GLY A 141 14.09 -12.81 -1.55
CA GLY A 141 13.91 -12.88 -3.00
C GLY A 141 14.47 -11.68 -3.77
N GLY A 142 13.83 -11.34 -4.89
CA GLY A 142 14.38 -10.39 -5.87
C GLY A 142 15.48 -11.02 -6.73
N GLY A 143 16.13 -10.24 -7.60
CA GLY A 143 17.13 -10.77 -8.54
C GLY A 143 18.37 -11.43 -7.89
N ALA A 144 18.63 -11.14 -6.61
CA ALA A 144 19.71 -11.75 -5.83
C ALA A 144 19.29 -13.03 -5.07
N GLU A 145 18.02 -13.43 -5.15
CA GLU A 145 17.47 -14.63 -4.50
C GLU A 145 17.75 -14.72 -2.99
N LEU A 146 17.68 -13.58 -2.27
CA LEU A 146 17.97 -13.53 -0.83
C LEU A 146 17.12 -14.53 -0.03
N ALA A 147 17.80 -15.37 0.74
CA ALA A 147 17.22 -16.37 1.61
C ALA A 147 17.23 -15.94 3.09
N VAL A 148 16.58 -16.72 3.94
CA VAL A 148 16.47 -16.44 5.38
C VAL A 148 17.85 -16.35 6.05
N ASP A 149 18.80 -17.17 5.61
CA ASP A 149 20.16 -17.20 6.16
C ASP A 149 20.93 -15.90 5.87
N ASP A 150 20.66 -15.25 4.74
CA ASP A 150 21.31 -14.00 4.32
C ASP A 150 20.83 -12.79 5.14
N LEU A 151 19.66 -12.89 5.81
CA LEU A 151 19.19 -11.84 6.71
C LEU A 151 20.18 -11.54 7.85
N GLY A 152 21.16 -12.43 8.08
CA GLY A 152 22.29 -12.26 9.01
C GLY A 152 23.18 -11.07 8.71
N ASP A 153 23.38 -10.78 7.44
CA ASP A 153 24.58 -10.11 6.99
C ASP A 153 24.48 -8.59 7.13
N ARG A 154 23.37 -8.02 6.67
CA ARG A 154 23.13 -6.57 6.63
C ARG A 154 21.69 -6.19 6.93
N TYR A 155 21.20 -6.65 8.08
CA TYR A 155 19.88 -6.27 8.60
C TYR A 155 19.99 -5.02 9.47
N GLU A 156 19.77 -3.85 8.85
CA GLU A 156 20.12 -2.54 9.44
C GLU A 156 18.89 -1.74 9.92
N THR A 157 17.68 -2.14 9.53
CA THR A 157 16.43 -1.52 9.99
C THR A 157 16.18 -1.74 11.49
N MET A 158 15.61 -0.72 12.13
CA MET A 158 15.16 -0.78 13.53
C MET A 158 13.67 -1.12 13.67
N CYS A 159 12.94 -1.18 12.56
CA CYS A 159 11.49 -1.37 12.57
C CYS A 159 11.12 -2.50 11.59
N ASP A 160 10.66 -2.14 10.40
CA ASP A 160 10.22 -3.09 9.39
C ASP A 160 11.27 -3.25 8.26
N PRO A 161 11.34 -4.44 7.63
CA PRO A 161 12.29 -4.79 6.57
C PRO A 161 12.05 -3.99 5.29
N ARG A 162 13.07 -3.31 4.78
CA ARG A 162 12.98 -2.45 3.59
C ARG A 162 13.41 -3.20 2.32
N LEU A 163 12.91 -2.76 1.18
CA LEU A 163 13.51 -3.15 -0.11
C LEU A 163 14.91 -2.54 -0.21
N ASN A 164 15.88 -3.33 -0.65
CA ASN A 164 17.21 -2.82 -0.96
C ASN A 164 17.24 -2.12 -2.34
N GLY A 165 18.40 -1.60 -2.72
CA GLY A 165 18.56 -0.85 -3.97
C GLY A 165 18.16 -1.64 -5.23
N SER A 166 18.56 -2.91 -5.33
CA SER A 166 18.24 -3.76 -6.50
C SER A 166 16.76 -4.13 -6.56
N GLN A 167 16.18 -4.60 -5.45
CA GLN A 167 14.76 -4.91 -5.34
C GLN A 167 13.88 -3.69 -5.65
N SER A 168 14.30 -2.49 -5.25
CA SER A 168 13.59 -1.24 -5.52
C SER A 168 13.55 -0.90 -7.02
N VAL A 169 14.67 -1.11 -7.72
CA VAL A 169 14.74 -0.91 -9.17
C VAL A 169 13.93 -1.96 -9.92
N ASP A 170 14.03 -3.23 -9.52
CA ASP A 170 13.24 -4.33 -10.10
C ASP A 170 11.73 -4.04 -10.00
N LEU A 171 11.27 -3.60 -8.83
CA LEU A 171 9.87 -3.21 -8.62
C LEU A 171 9.46 -2.02 -9.49
N ALA A 172 10.34 -1.04 -9.68
CA ALA A 172 10.06 0.12 -10.54
C ALA A 172 9.84 -0.29 -12.01
N PHE A 173 10.63 -1.24 -12.53
CA PHE A 173 10.43 -1.77 -13.88
C PHE A 173 9.10 -2.53 -14.00
N ARG A 174 8.76 -3.39 -13.04
CA ARG A 174 7.47 -4.09 -13.00
C ARG A 174 6.28 -3.15 -12.93
N LEU A 175 6.38 -2.08 -12.13
CA LEU A 175 5.36 -1.03 -12.08
C LEU A 175 5.18 -0.34 -13.43
N ALA A 176 6.27 -0.01 -14.12
CA ALA A 176 6.21 0.60 -15.44
C ALA A 176 5.48 -0.30 -16.46
N GLU A 177 5.69 -1.63 -16.39
CA GLU A 177 4.95 -2.59 -17.21
C GLU A 177 3.44 -2.56 -16.91
N LEU A 178 3.06 -2.64 -15.64
CA LEU A 178 1.65 -2.61 -15.21
C LEU A 178 0.92 -1.34 -15.64
N PHE A 179 1.60 -0.19 -15.58
CA PHE A 179 1.04 1.09 -16.04
C PHE A 179 0.83 1.12 -17.56
N ARG A 180 1.77 0.60 -18.35
CA ARG A 180 1.62 0.55 -19.82
C ARG A 180 0.44 -0.33 -20.23
N ASP A 181 0.29 -1.49 -19.60
CA ASP A 181 -0.77 -2.44 -19.95
C ASP A 181 -2.18 -1.94 -19.56
N GLY A 182 -2.28 -1.04 -18.58
CA GLY A 182 -3.54 -0.38 -18.19
C GLY A 182 -3.95 0.81 -19.07
N THR A 183 -3.10 1.25 -20.00
CA THR A 183 -3.38 2.37 -20.93
C THR A 183 -3.84 1.91 -22.33
N ARG A 184 -4.11 0.62 -22.53
CA ARG A 184 -4.64 0.07 -23.78
C ARG A 184 -6.11 -0.28 -23.69
#